data_AF-A0A1V8U021-F1
#
_entry.id   AF-A0A1V8U021-F1
#
_cell.length_a   1.000
_cell.length_b   1.000
_cell.length_c   1.000
_cell.angle_alpha   90.00
_cell.angle_beta   90.00
_cell.angle_gamma   90.00
#
_symmetry.space_group_name_H-M   'P 1'
#
loop_
_entity.id
_entity.type
_entity.pdbx_description
1 polymer ?
#
loop_
_entity_poly.entity_id
_entity_poly.type
_entity_poly.pdbx_seq_one_letter_code
_entity_poly.pdbx_strand_id
1 'polypeptide(L)'
;MAHNPRMSMAGNSQQSSQQKQQRKEDDGDAFMTLSDKEIAGCISDIGIPFALSDLHKPNPLQIQKVFEWFAELLTNTTREIVAPAMRAAAESLYGEEADRIYTADTRELMGFFITLRRLLQECGIKDFTFSDLYRPTHPRLVKIFSYIINFIRFRESQTSVIDEHYNSSERTKNTIEVLYQANQEKQEQLEEMQQNRKNIEQALRDKEKRTGELRTRLLELKASQERVTDKLERVKSEQAKFKAMLEERTVAVMNTRQEANKLRPYTEQSPAVLEQSLRDLQNNLTRDNSEILRLEKRSRALQTSSDSFAALHADITNLTRILSDLAVELAKEDEEAQKAGKNRDALVEQTNNVREVERQETMLRRQLASTQSKMQKLQADIDTKAAKSQERTNELKALYEELSLERREKGEE
;
A
#
# COMPACT_ATOMS: atom_id res chain seq x y z
N MET A 1 -45.82 58.92 -86.31
CA MET A 1 -44.80 59.59 -87.13
C MET A 1 -44.60 61.00 -86.60
N ALA A 2 -43.39 61.31 -86.13
CA ALA A 2 -42.79 62.67 -86.14
C ALA A 2 -41.45 62.58 -85.42
N HIS A 3 -40.40 62.40 -86.21
CA HIS A 3 -39.00 62.51 -85.83
C HIS A 3 -38.55 63.94 -86.17
N ASN A 4 -37.77 64.60 -85.30
CA ASN A 4 -36.68 65.48 -85.74
C ASN A 4 -35.77 65.92 -84.57
N PRO A 5 -34.52 66.35 -84.85
CA PRO A 5 -33.33 65.82 -84.19
C PRO A 5 -32.37 66.92 -83.66
N ARG A 6 -31.26 66.46 -83.06
CA ARG A 6 -29.91 67.08 -82.98
C ARG A 6 -29.77 68.54 -82.51
N MET A 7 -28.88 68.76 -81.53
CA MET A 7 -27.57 69.39 -81.75
C MET A 7 -26.71 69.22 -80.47
N SER A 8 -25.56 68.57 -80.61
CA SER A 8 -24.50 68.50 -79.59
C SER A 8 -23.42 69.52 -79.94
N MET A 9 -23.05 70.37 -78.97
CA MET A 9 -21.83 71.18 -79.03
C MET A 9 -20.97 70.77 -77.83
N ALA A 10 -19.89 70.05 -78.10
CA ALA A 10 -18.86 69.71 -77.13
C ALA A 10 -17.92 70.91 -76.96
N GLY A 11 -17.80 71.41 -75.72
CA GLY A 11 -16.79 72.37 -75.30
C GLY A 11 -15.79 71.70 -74.36
N ASN A 12 -14.50 71.85 -74.67
CA ASN A 12 -13.34 71.35 -73.93
C ASN A 12 -13.43 71.51 -72.40
N SER A 13 -13.27 70.40 -71.67
CA SER A 13 -13.02 70.39 -70.22
C SER A 13 -11.95 69.35 -69.88
N GLN A 14 -10.68 69.69 -70.14
CA GLN A 14 -9.55 68.79 -69.87
C GLN A 14 -8.55 69.30 -68.83
N GLN A 15 -8.88 70.33 -68.03
CA GLN A 15 -7.95 70.91 -67.05
C GLN A 15 -8.31 70.74 -65.56
N SER A 16 -9.45 70.14 -65.20
CA SER A 16 -9.90 70.09 -63.78
C SER A 16 -9.59 68.77 -63.04
N SER A 17 -9.10 67.74 -63.73
CA SER A 17 -8.85 66.41 -63.13
C SER A 17 -7.54 66.33 -62.34
N GLN A 18 -6.47 66.99 -62.80
CA GLN A 18 -5.16 66.96 -62.14
C GLN A 18 -5.15 67.70 -60.80
N GLN A 19 -5.86 68.82 -60.68
CA GLN A 19 -5.91 69.63 -59.44
C GLN A 19 -6.64 68.93 -58.29
N LYS A 20 -7.57 68.01 -58.59
CA LYS A 20 -8.36 67.30 -57.57
C LYS A 20 -7.65 66.04 -57.03
N GLN A 21 -6.73 65.46 -57.82
CA GLN A 21 -5.83 64.39 -57.38
C GLN A 21 -4.68 64.93 -56.53
N GLN A 22 -4.06 66.05 -56.93
CA GLN A 22 -3.01 66.72 -56.14
C GLN A 22 -3.51 67.13 -54.74
N ARG A 23 -4.73 67.66 -54.62
CA ARG A 23 -5.29 68.05 -53.31
C ARG A 23 -5.54 66.88 -52.34
N LYS A 24 -5.75 65.65 -52.84
CA LYS A 24 -5.95 64.47 -51.98
C LYS A 24 -4.62 63.84 -51.52
N GLU A 25 -3.56 64.00 -52.30
CA GLU A 25 -2.20 63.59 -51.91
C GLU A 25 -1.61 64.56 -50.88
N ASP A 26 -1.88 65.86 -51.02
CA ASP A 26 -1.44 66.92 -50.07
C ASP A 26 -1.97 66.74 -48.63
N ASP A 27 -3.24 66.34 -48.47
CA ASP A 27 -3.85 66.14 -47.13
C ASP A 27 -3.28 64.92 -46.39
N GLY A 28 -2.86 63.88 -47.11
CA GLY A 28 -2.22 62.69 -46.54
C GLY A 28 -0.75 62.92 -46.21
N ASP A 29 -0.06 63.69 -47.06
CA ASP A 29 1.34 64.09 -46.84
C ASP A 29 1.45 65.01 -45.60
N ALA A 30 0.52 65.94 -45.40
CA ALA A 30 0.55 66.88 -44.27
C ALA A 30 0.44 66.21 -42.89
N PHE A 31 -0.26 65.08 -42.79
CA PHE A 31 -0.34 64.30 -41.55
C PHE A 31 0.94 63.50 -41.27
N MET A 32 1.70 63.16 -42.32
CA MET A 32 2.91 62.35 -42.23
C MET A 32 4.19 63.18 -42.14
N THR A 33 4.17 64.48 -42.46
CA THR A 33 5.35 65.36 -42.37
C THR A 33 5.68 65.73 -40.91
N LEU A 34 6.91 65.43 -40.50
CA LEU A 34 7.47 65.83 -39.21
C LEU A 34 8.14 67.20 -39.30
N SER A 35 8.33 67.87 -38.17
CA SER A 35 9.08 69.13 -38.15
C SER A 35 10.58 68.89 -38.37
N ASP A 36 11.26 69.85 -39.00
CA ASP A 36 12.72 69.79 -39.24
C ASP A 36 13.54 69.49 -37.98
N LYS A 37 13.08 69.96 -36.81
CA LYS A 37 13.70 69.68 -35.50
C LYS A 37 13.55 68.22 -35.09
N GLU A 38 12.37 67.65 -35.27
CA GLU A 38 12.09 66.26 -34.94
C GLU A 38 12.83 65.30 -35.86
N ILE A 39 12.90 65.62 -37.16
CA ILE A 39 13.67 64.84 -38.14
C ILE A 39 15.14 64.82 -37.74
N ALA A 40 15.73 65.98 -37.44
CA ALA A 40 17.13 66.04 -37.05
C ALA A 40 17.43 65.34 -35.72
N GLY A 41 16.51 65.45 -34.75
CA GLY A 41 16.58 64.73 -33.49
C GLY A 41 16.55 63.21 -33.69
N CYS A 42 15.56 62.70 -34.43
CA CYS A 42 15.41 61.25 -34.63
C CYS A 42 16.58 60.65 -35.42
N ILE A 43 17.12 61.35 -36.44
CA ILE A 43 18.30 60.89 -37.17
C ILE A 43 19.54 60.86 -36.26
N SER A 44 19.67 61.83 -35.35
CA SER A 44 20.73 61.86 -34.34
C SER A 44 20.59 60.74 -33.31
N ASP A 45 19.37 60.45 -32.86
CA ASP A 45 19.07 59.36 -31.93
C ASP A 45 19.36 57.98 -32.52
N ILE A 46 19.21 57.86 -33.85
CA ILE A 46 19.56 56.65 -34.61
C ILE A 46 21.10 56.46 -34.74
N GLY A 47 21.89 57.46 -34.37
CA GLY A 47 23.35 57.35 -34.23
C GLY A 47 24.16 58.14 -35.26
N ILE A 48 23.52 58.97 -36.09
CA ILE A 48 24.21 59.81 -37.08
C ILE A 48 24.12 61.28 -36.67
N PRO A 49 25.24 61.97 -36.40
CA PRO A 49 25.19 63.39 -36.05
C PRO A 49 24.60 64.18 -37.22
N PHE A 50 23.39 64.71 -37.02
CA PHE A 50 22.63 65.40 -38.06
C PHE A 50 21.99 66.67 -37.50
N ALA A 51 22.48 67.83 -37.96
CA ALA A 51 22.00 69.13 -37.51
C ALA A 51 20.89 69.68 -38.41
N LEU A 52 20.10 70.64 -37.91
CA LEU A 52 19.08 71.32 -38.73
C LEU A 52 19.66 72.00 -39.98
N SER A 53 20.90 72.50 -39.88
CA SER A 53 21.62 73.08 -41.01
C SER A 53 21.82 72.09 -42.16
N ASP A 54 21.98 70.81 -41.83
CA ASP A 54 22.26 69.73 -42.77
C ASP A 54 20.98 69.31 -43.51
N LEU A 55 19.81 69.55 -42.91
CA LEU A 55 18.53 69.38 -43.59
C LEU A 55 18.25 70.55 -44.55
N HIS A 56 18.52 71.79 -44.13
CA HIS A 56 18.30 72.99 -44.95
C HIS A 56 19.29 73.11 -46.12
N LYS A 57 20.53 72.67 -45.92
CA LYS A 57 21.58 72.61 -46.94
C LYS A 57 22.14 71.19 -47.03
N PRO A 58 21.43 70.28 -47.71
CA PRO A 58 21.80 68.88 -47.70
C PRO A 58 23.09 68.62 -48.46
N ASN A 59 24.08 68.07 -47.75
CA ASN A 59 25.30 67.54 -48.33
C ASN A 59 25.02 66.13 -48.90
N PRO A 60 25.15 65.89 -50.21
CA PRO A 60 24.87 64.59 -50.83
C PRO A 60 25.57 63.42 -50.14
N LEU A 61 26.82 63.60 -49.72
CA LEU A 61 27.59 62.53 -49.07
C LEU A 61 27.05 62.18 -47.67
N GLN A 62 26.61 63.17 -46.91
CA GLN A 62 26.02 62.96 -45.58
C GLN A 62 24.65 62.30 -45.70
N ILE A 63 23.84 62.72 -46.67
CA ILE A 63 22.52 62.15 -46.94
C ILE A 63 22.62 60.70 -47.43
N GLN A 64 23.60 60.37 -48.26
CA GLN A 64 23.87 58.99 -48.66
C GLN A 64 24.19 58.10 -47.45
N LYS A 65 25.04 58.56 -46.54
CA LYS A 65 25.32 57.84 -45.29
C LYS A 65 24.05 57.64 -44.46
N VAL A 66 23.21 58.67 -44.32
CA VAL A 66 21.93 58.55 -43.61
C VAL A 66 21.04 57.49 -44.22
N PHE A 67 20.91 57.45 -45.55
CA PHE A 67 20.15 56.41 -46.23
C PHE A 67 20.76 55.01 -46.10
N GLU A 68 22.09 54.90 -46.10
CA GLU A 68 22.80 53.65 -45.91
C GLU A 68 22.50 53.05 -44.54
N TRP A 69 22.59 53.86 -43.49
CA TRP A 69 22.21 53.48 -42.13
C TRP A 69 20.73 53.10 -42.00
N PHE A 70 19.82 53.82 -42.65
CA PHE A 70 18.40 53.43 -42.65
C PHE A 70 18.16 52.08 -43.34
N ALA A 71 18.85 51.82 -44.45
CA ALA A 71 18.77 50.52 -45.11
C ALA A 71 19.32 49.40 -44.22
N GLU A 72 20.46 49.62 -43.57
CA GLU A 72 21.05 48.65 -42.63
C GLU A 72 20.12 48.39 -41.44
N LEU A 73 19.58 49.43 -40.80
CA LEU A 73 18.69 49.30 -39.64
C LEU A 73 17.37 48.60 -39.97
N LEU A 74 16.79 48.84 -41.14
CA LEU A 74 15.47 48.33 -41.50
C LEU A 74 15.51 46.96 -42.20
N THR A 75 16.57 46.69 -42.96
CA THR A 75 16.66 45.48 -43.80
C THR A 75 17.83 44.57 -43.45
N ASN A 76 18.65 44.95 -42.46
CA ASN A 76 19.90 44.26 -42.08
C ASN A 76 20.81 43.97 -43.29
N THR A 77 20.72 44.82 -44.32
CA THR A 77 21.43 44.67 -45.58
C THR A 77 22.62 45.61 -45.59
N THR A 78 23.81 45.05 -45.42
CA THR A 78 25.07 45.79 -45.47
C THR A 78 25.64 45.78 -46.90
N ARG A 79 26.59 46.68 -47.16
CA ARG A 79 27.37 46.71 -48.41
C ARG A 79 28.02 45.36 -48.72
N GLU A 80 28.43 44.61 -47.69
CA GLU A 80 29.05 43.29 -47.82
C GLU A 80 28.08 42.19 -48.29
N ILE A 81 26.77 42.34 -48.05
CA ILE A 81 25.75 41.39 -48.52
C ILE A 81 25.37 41.71 -49.97
N VAL A 82 25.28 43.00 -50.32
CA VAL A 82 24.87 43.46 -51.66
C VAL A 82 25.99 43.29 -52.68
N ALA A 83 27.25 43.57 -52.31
CA ALA A 83 28.37 43.54 -53.24
C ALA A 83 28.58 42.17 -53.92
N PRO A 84 28.56 41.02 -53.22
CA PRO A 84 28.68 39.70 -53.86
C PRO A 84 27.48 39.35 -54.75
N ALA A 85 26.26 39.69 -54.34
CA ALA A 85 25.05 39.42 -55.12
C ALA A 85 25.04 40.25 -56.41
N MET A 86 25.41 41.54 -56.33
CA MET A 86 25.55 42.40 -57.51
C MET A 86 26.76 41.98 -58.34
N ARG A 87 27.82 41.42 -57.73
CA ARG A 87 28.98 40.82 -58.41
C ARG A 87 28.58 39.62 -59.29
N ALA A 88 27.86 38.67 -58.72
CA ALA A 88 27.35 37.53 -59.45
C ALA A 88 26.36 37.94 -60.56
N ALA A 89 25.50 38.94 -60.30
CA ALA A 89 24.50 39.38 -61.27
C ALA A 89 25.11 39.99 -62.55
N ALA A 90 26.12 40.87 -62.43
CA ALA A 90 26.72 41.45 -63.64
C ALA A 90 27.70 40.49 -64.34
N GLU A 91 28.37 39.58 -63.63
CA GLU A 91 29.13 38.48 -64.25
C GLU A 91 28.20 37.57 -65.06
N SER A 92 26.99 37.28 -64.56
CA SER A 92 25.99 36.50 -65.30
C SER A 92 25.47 37.19 -66.57
N LEU A 93 25.52 38.53 -66.65
CA LEU A 93 25.00 39.29 -67.79
C LEU A 93 26.07 39.61 -68.84
N TYR A 94 27.30 39.87 -68.41
CA TYR A 94 28.38 40.38 -69.27
C TYR A 94 29.69 39.58 -69.18
N GLY A 95 29.72 38.47 -68.45
CA GLY A 95 30.89 37.58 -68.34
C GLY A 95 32.12 38.29 -67.78
N GLU A 96 33.30 37.98 -68.34
CA GLU A 96 34.59 38.55 -67.92
C GLU A 96 34.72 40.06 -68.19
N GLU A 97 33.86 40.66 -69.02
CA GLU A 97 33.85 42.12 -69.26
C GLU A 97 32.97 42.90 -68.27
N ALA A 98 32.29 42.21 -67.34
CA ALA A 98 31.37 42.82 -66.38
C ALA A 98 32.03 43.93 -65.54
N ASP A 99 33.26 43.74 -65.09
CA ASP A 99 34.00 44.71 -64.27
C ASP A 99 34.49 45.94 -65.07
N ARG A 100 34.60 45.80 -66.40
CA ARG A 100 34.98 46.91 -67.30
C ARG A 100 33.79 47.82 -67.63
N ILE A 101 32.61 47.22 -67.79
CA ILE A 101 31.38 47.95 -68.15
C ILE A 101 30.72 48.55 -66.91
N TYR A 102 30.61 47.79 -65.84
CA TYR A 102 30.08 48.26 -64.56
C TYR A 102 31.18 48.19 -63.51
N THR A 103 31.77 49.35 -63.19
CA THR A 103 32.73 49.44 -62.08
C THR A 103 32.10 48.97 -60.77
N ALA A 104 32.90 48.44 -59.86
CA ALA A 104 32.45 47.95 -58.55
C ALA A 104 31.56 48.98 -57.83
N ASP A 105 31.98 50.25 -57.81
CA ASP A 105 31.23 51.34 -57.16
C ASP A 105 29.85 51.57 -57.81
N THR A 106 29.75 51.50 -59.13
CA THR A 106 28.47 51.67 -59.83
C THR A 106 27.51 50.53 -59.54
N ARG A 107 28.01 49.29 -59.46
CA ARG A 107 27.20 48.10 -59.17
C ARG A 107 26.67 48.11 -57.74
N GLU A 108 27.55 48.40 -56.79
CA GLU A 108 27.19 48.47 -55.37
C GLU A 108 26.20 49.60 -55.10
N LEU A 109 26.41 50.77 -55.72
CA LEU A 109 25.46 51.87 -55.64
C LEU A 109 24.10 51.50 -56.26
N MET A 110 24.08 50.78 -57.39
CA MET A 110 22.84 50.36 -58.02
C MET A 110 22.08 49.34 -57.15
N GLY A 111 22.81 48.42 -56.52
CA GLY A 111 22.25 47.47 -55.56
C GLY A 111 21.66 48.18 -54.36
N PHE A 112 22.40 49.13 -53.79
CA PHE A 112 21.93 49.99 -52.71
C PHE A 112 20.66 50.77 -53.11
N PHE A 113 20.65 51.40 -54.28
CA PHE A 113 19.50 52.16 -54.77
C PHE A 113 18.25 51.29 -54.94
N ILE A 114 18.39 50.07 -55.47
CA ILE A 114 17.26 49.15 -55.65
C ILE A 114 16.70 48.73 -54.29
N THR A 115 17.56 48.36 -53.34
CA THR A 115 17.16 48.00 -51.97
C THR A 115 16.46 49.15 -51.27
N LEU A 116 17.05 50.35 -51.35
CA LEU A 116 16.48 51.56 -50.75
C LEU A 116 15.14 51.95 -51.41
N ARG A 117 15.03 51.83 -52.73
CA ARG A 117 13.78 52.09 -53.45
C ARG A 117 12.68 51.12 -53.02
N ARG A 118 13.00 49.83 -52.87
CA ARG A 118 12.05 48.84 -52.37
C ARG A 118 11.61 49.16 -50.95
N LEU A 119 12.57 49.48 -50.07
CA LEU A 119 12.27 49.90 -48.70
C LEU A 119 11.36 51.13 -48.66
N LEU A 120 11.68 52.16 -49.45
CA LEU A 120 10.89 53.39 -49.53
C LEU A 120 9.50 53.16 -50.13
N GLN A 121 9.35 52.21 -51.04
CA GLN A 121 8.02 51.78 -51.54
C GLN A 121 7.16 51.20 -50.42
N GLU A 122 7.73 50.36 -49.54
CA GLU A 122 7.04 49.85 -48.35
C GLU A 122 6.75 50.95 -47.33
N CYS A 123 7.61 51.96 -47.24
CA CYS A 123 7.37 53.15 -46.41
C CYS A 123 6.29 54.07 -47.01
N GLY A 124 5.88 53.89 -48.28
CA GLY A 124 4.84 54.67 -48.94
C GLY A 124 5.32 55.67 -50.02
N ILE A 125 6.63 55.73 -50.29
CA ILE A 125 7.24 56.62 -51.30
C ILE A 125 7.53 55.83 -52.57
N LYS A 126 6.74 56.08 -53.60
CA LYS A 126 6.80 55.32 -54.87
C LYS A 126 7.72 55.97 -55.91
N ASP A 127 8.04 57.23 -55.73
CA ASP A 127 8.70 58.10 -56.71
C ASP A 127 10.16 58.40 -56.38
N PHE A 128 10.84 57.58 -55.57
CA PHE A 128 12.26 57.78 -55.24
C PHE A 128 13.17 57.71 -56.48
N THR A 129 14.08 58.69 -56.61
CA THR A 129 14.97 58.83 -57.79
C THR A 129 16.42 59.06 -57.38
N PHE A 130 17.37 58.87 -58.31
CA PHE A 130 18.79 59.18 -58.06
C PHE A 130 19.06 60.64 -57.72
N SER A 131 18.18 61.56 -58.14
CA SER A 131 18.27 62.98 -57.76
C SER A 131 18.21 63.17 -56.24
N ASP A 132 17.55 62.27 -55.52
CA ASP A 132 17.44 62.33 -54.05
C ASP A 132 18.74 62.00 -53.33
N LEU A 133 19.62 61.25 -54.00
CA LEU A 133 20.93 60.87 -53.47
C LEU A 133 22.02 61.87 -53.89
N TYR A 134 21.98 62.35 -55.12
CA TYR A 134 23.04 63.19 -55.70
C TYR A 134 22.76 64.68 -55.62
N ARG A 135 21.49 65.08 -55.64
CA ARG A 135 21.05 66.47 -55.57
C ARG A 135 19.81 66.60 -54.65
N PRO A 136 19.95 66.22 -53.37
CA PRO A 136 18.85 66.28 -52.42
C PRO A 136 18.27 67.69 -52.34
N THR A 137 16.94 67.78 -52.30
CA THR A 137 16.21 69.02 -52.03
C THR A 137 15.56 68.94 -50.66
N HIS A 138 15.61 70.03 -49.90
CA HIS A 138 15.01 70.11 -48.55
C HIS A 138 13.56 69.58 -48.49
N PRO A 139 12.60 70.04 -49.32
CA PRO A 139 11.21 69.57 -49.22
C PRO A 139 11.06 68.07 -49.48
N ARG A 140 11.91 67.51 -50.35
CA ARG A 140 11.87 66.10 -50.70
C ARG A 140 12.49 65.22 -49.62
N LEU A 141 13.59 65.67 -49.01
CA LEU A 141 14.18 65.00 -47.85
C LEU A 141 13.27 65.03 -46.62
N VAL A 142 12.60 66.15 -46.35
CA VAL A 142 11.64 66.26 -45.25
C VAL A 142 10.54 65.21 -45.43
N LYS A 143 9.96 65.11 -46.63
CA LYS A 143 8.98 64.07 -46.94
C LYS A 143 9.57 62.67 -46.76
N ILE A 144 10.74 62.39 -47.34
CA ILE A 144 11.35 61.07 -47.30
C ILE A 144 11.67 60.60 -45.87
N PHE A 145 12.35 61.44 -45.09
CA PHE A 145 12.73 61.09 -43.73
C PHE A 145 11.52 61.00 -42.81
N SER A 146 10.49 61.84 -42.99
CA SER A 146 9.29 61.75 -42.14
C SER A 146 8.58 60.40 -42.31
N TYR A 147 8.47 59.91 -43.55
CA TYR A 147 7.86 58.60 -43.83
C TYR A 147 8.72 57.44 -43.29
N ILE A 148 10.05 57.50 -43.45
CA ILE A 148 10.95 56.49 -42.87
C ILE A 148 10.86 56.48 -41.33
N ILE A 149 10.90 57.65 -40.68
CA ILE A 149 10.84 57.76 -39.22
C ILE A 149 9.50 57.23 -38.71
N ASN A 150 8.39 57.56 -39.36
CA ASN A 150 7.08 57.03 -38.99
C ASN A 150 7.00 55.52 -39.17
N PHE A 151 7.63 54.97 -40.21
CA PHE A 151 7.74 53.52 -40.39
C PHE A 151 8.56 52.85 -39.28
N ILE A 152 9.69 53.45 -38.87
CA ILE A 152 10.51 52.96 -37.75
C ILE A 152 9.71 52.98 -36.44
N ARG A 153 9.02 54.08 -36.14
CA ARG A 153 8.15 54.20 -34.96
C ARG A 153 7.05 53.14 -34.96
N PHE A 154 6.44 52.88 -36.11
CA PHE A 154 5.46 51.82 -36.26
C PHE A 154 6.07 50.45 -35.98
N ARG A 155 7.24 50.14 -36.56
CA ARG A 155 7.96 48.88 -36.31
C ARG A 155 8.29 48.68 -34.83
N GLU A 156 8.78 49.72 -34.16
CA GLU A 156 9.08 49.68 -32.73
C GLU A 156 7.82 49.40 -31.90
N SER A 157 6.69 50.02 -32.23
CA SER A 157 5.42 49.75 -31.55
C SER A 157 4.94 48.30 -31.69
N GLN A 158 5.33 47.60 -32.76
CA GLN A 158 4.94 46.20 -33.00
C GLN A 158 5.95 45.19 -32.45
N THR A 159 7.12 45.64 -31.98
CA THR A 159 8.21 44.74 -31.53
C THR A 159 7.76 43.84 -30.37
N SER A 160 6.95 44.35 -29.42
CA SER A 160 6.45 43.55 -28.30
C SER A 160 5.58 42.36 -28.74
N VAL A 161 4.78 42.54 -29.80
CA VAL A 161 3.90 41.48 -30.34
C VAL A 161 4.75 40.44 -31.08
N ILE A 162 5.74 40.90 -31.84
CA ILE A 162 6.67 40.02 -32.56
C ILE A 162 7.48 39.18 -31.56
N ASP A 163 8.00 39.80 -30.50
CA ASP A 163 8.76 39.12 -29.44
C ASP A 163 7.92 38.08 -28.72
N GLU A 164 6.64 38.33 -28.45
CA GLU A 164 5.75 37.35 -27.84
C GLU A 164 5.59 36.10 -28.73
N HIS A 165 5.31 36.30 -30.02
CA HIS A 165 5.17 35.20 -30.97
C HIS A 165 6.49 34.45 -31.20
N TYR A 166 7.61 35.18 -31.28
CA TYR A 166 8.94 34.59 -31.42
C TYR A 166 9.28 33.72 -30.20
N ASN A 167 9.09 34.25 -29.00
CA ASN A 167 9.31 33.50 -27.75
C ASN A 167 8.39 32.28 -27.62
N SER A 168 7.13 32.38 -28.08
CA SER A 168 6.21 31.25 -28.11
C SER A 168 6.67 30.15 -29.07
N SER A 169 7.16 30.54 -30.26
CA SER A 169 7.72 29.63 -31.25
C SER A 169 8.96 28.92 -30.71
N GLU A 170 9.90 29.66 -30.11
CA GLU A 170 11.12 29.10 -29.51
C GLU A 170 10.80 28.14 -28.35
N ARG A 171 9.85 28.48 -27.47
CA ARG A 171 9.39 27.54 -26.42
C ARG A 171 8.82 26.25 -26.98
N THR A 172 8.03 26.37 -28.05
CA THR A 172 7.44 25.20 -28.72
C THR A 172 8.53 24.33 -29.34
N LYS A 173 9.50 24.94 -30.03
CA LYS A 173 10.65 24.24 -30.60
C LYS A 173 11.46 23.50 -29.54
N ASN A 174 11.81 24.18 -28.44
CA ASN A 174 12.53 23.55 -27.32
C ASN A 174 11.74 22.39 -26.71
N THR A 175 10.42 22.52 -26.58
CA THR A 175 9.56 21.45 -26.08
C THR A 175 9.56 20.24 -27.03
N ILE A 176 9.50 20.47 -28.34
CA ILE A 176 9.60 19.41 -29.35
C ILE A 176 10.94 18.69 -29.25
N GLU A 177 12.05 19.43 -29.15
CA GLU A 177 13.40 18.84 -29.04
C GLU A 177 13.53 17.96 -27.79
N VAL A 178 13.07 18.43 -26.63
CA VAL A 178 13.08 17.65 -25.39
C VAL A 178 12.21 16.40 -25.50
N LEU A 179 11.00 16.52 -26.04
CA LEU A 179 10.11 15.37 -26.23
C LEU A 179 10.68 14.35 -27.22
N TYR A 180 11.35 14.82 -28.28
CA TYR A 180 11.98 13.96 -29.26
C TYR A 180 13.14 13.16 -28.64
N GLN A 181 14.01 13.83 -27.88
CA GLN A 181 15.09 13.16 -27.14
C GLN A 181 14.55 12.12 -26.14
N ALA A 182 13.55 12.50 -25.34
CA ALA A 182 12.92 11.57 -24.39
C ALA A 182 12.26 10.37 -25.08
N ASN A 183 11.64 10.58 -26.25
CA ASN A 183 11.05 9.49 -27.03
C ASN A 183 12.13 8.52 -27.53
N GLN A 184 13.24 9.05 -28.05
CA GLN A 184 14.36 8.25 -28.51
C GLN A 184 14.97 7.41 -27.37
N GLU A 185 15.22 8.01 -26.20
CA GLU A 185 15.72 7.27 -25.02
C GLU A 185 14.76 6.15 -24.59
N LYS A 186 13.45 6.41 -24.64
CA LYS A 186 12.44 5.40 -24.29
C LYS A 186 12.37 4.27 -25.32
N GLN A 187 12.55 4.60 -26.60
CA GLN A 187 12.61 3.61 -27.66
C GLN A 187 13.84 2.69 -27.51
N GLU A 188 15.01 3.27 -27.21
CA GLU A 188 16.24 2.51 -26.94
C GLU A 188 16.08 1.58 -25.71
N GLN A 189 15.50 2.07 -24.62
CA GLN A 189 15.17 1.25 -23.44
C GLN A 189 14.23 0.08 -23.78
N LEU A 190 13.25 0.33 -24.65
CA LEU A 190 12.27 -0.67 -25.06
C LEU A 190 12.93 -1.77 -25.92
N GLU A 191 13.83 -1.38 -26.82
CA GLU A 191 14.62 -2.31 -27.63
C GLU A 191 15.55 -3.16 -26.77
N GLU A 192 16.24 -2.56 -25.79
CA GLU A 192 17.06 -3.30 -24.83
C GLU A 192 16.23 -4.31 -24.02
N MET A 193 15.07 -3.89 -23.50
CA MET A 193 14.17 -4.79 -22.79
C MET A 193 13.65 -5.93 -23.66
N GLN A 194 13.34 -5.67 -24.93
CA GLN A 194 12.92 -6.72 -25.87
C GLN A 194 14.05 -7.71 -26.14
N GLN A 195 15.28 -7.23 -26.33
CA GLN A 195 16.43 -8.08 -26.57
C GLN A 195 16.75 -8.93 -25.33
N ASN A 196 16.71 -8.33 -24.13
CA ASN A 196 16.85 -9.05 -22.88
C ASN A 196 15.75 -10.11 -22.70
N ARG A 197 14.50 -9.79 -23.04
CA ARG A 197 13.39 -10.77 -22.99
C ARG A 197 13.65 -11.95 -23.92
N LYS A 198 14.10 -11.71 -25.16
CA LYS A 198 14.47 -12.79 -26.11
C LYS A 198 15.59 -13.66 -25.57
N ASN A 199 16.64 -13.06 -25.01
CA ASN A 199 17.78 -13.78 -24.43
C ASN A 199 17.33 -14.65 -23.24
N ILE A 200 16.50 -14.11 -22.35
CA ILE A 200 15.95 -14.84 -21.20
C ILE A 200 15.03 -15.97 -21.66
N GLU A 201 14.16 -15.74 -22.63
CA GLU A 201 13.27 -16.77 -23.18
C GLU A 201 14.08 -17.92 -23.80
N GLN A 202 15.13 -17.61 -24.54
CA GLN A 202 16.03 -18.63 -25.10
C GLN A 202 16.73 -19.43 -23.98
N ALA A 203 17.27 -18.75 -22.97
CA ALA A 203 17.92 -19.40 -21.84
C ALA A 203 16.94 -20.28 -21.03
N LEU A 204 15.67 -19.85 -20.91
CA LEU A 204 14.62 -20.62 -20.26
C LEU A 204 14.29 -21.88 -21.05
N ARG A 205 14.09 -21.76 -22.37
CA ARG A 205 13.85 -22.92 -23.26
C ARG A 205 14.99 -23.92 -23.20
N ASP A 206 16.24 -23.48 -23.17
CA ASP A 206 17.40 -24.37 -23.05
C ASP A 206 17.45 -25.06 -21.68
N LYS A 207 17.13 -24.35 -20.59
CA LYS A 207 17.01 -24.94 -19.25
C LYS A 207 15.86 -25.95 -19.17
N GLU A 208 14.71 -25.67 -19.78
CA GLU A 208 13.57 -26.58 -19.84
C GLU A 208 13.93 -27.87 -20.60
N LYS A 209 14.58 -27.75 -21.76
CA LYS A 209 15.09 -28.91 -22.51
C LYS A 209 16.03 -29.76 -21.68
N ARG A 210 17.06 -29.14 -21.07
CA ARG A 210 18.01 -29.86 -20.19
C ARG A 210 17.32 -30.52 -19.00
N THR A 211 16.34 -29.84 -18.40
CA THR A 211 15.56 -30.39 -17.28
C THR A 211 14.71 -31.58 -17.73
N GLY A 212 14.11 -31.51 -18.93
CA GLY A 212 13.40 -32.62 -19.56
C GLY A 212 14.31 -33.83 -19.80
N GLU A 213 15.48 -33.60 -20.42
CA GLU A 213 16.50 -34.63 -20.65
C GLU A 213 16.98 -35.28 -19.34
N LEU A 214 17.27 -34.47 -18.32
CA LEU A 214 17.65 -34.96 -17.00
C LEU A 214 16.54 -35.77 -16.34
N ARG A 215 15.26 -35.36 -16.49
CA ARG A 215 14.11 -36.14 -16.01
C ARG A 215 14.03 -37.51 -16.68
N THR A 216 14.15 -37.55 -18.00
CA THR A 216 14.16 -38.81 -18.76
C THR A 216 15.29 -39.70 -18.31
N ARG A 217 16.51 -39.16 -18.17
CA ARG A 217 17.68 -39.90 -17.70
C ARG A 217 17.52 -40.39 -16.26
N LEU A 218 16.90 -39.62 -15.40
CA LEU A 218 16.59 -40.03 -14.01
C LEU A 218 15.60 -41.20 -14.00
N LEU A 219 14.55 -41.16 -14.83
CA LEU A 219 13.60 -42.27 -14.97
C LEU A 219 14.29 -43.53 -15.50
N GLU A 220 15.14 -43.41 -16.52
CA GLU A 220 15.94 -44.53 -17.05
C GLU A 220 16.88 -45.11 -15.99
N LEU A 221 17.58 -44.25 -15.25
CA LEU A 221 18.47 -44.67 -14.16
C LEU A 221 17.67 -45.36 -13.05
N LYS A 222 16.51 -44.85 -12.67
CA LYS A 222 15.63 -45.48 -11.67
C LYS A 222 15.16 -46.87 -12.14
N ALA A 223 14.73 -47.00 -13.39
CA ALA A 223 14.36 -48.30 -13.95
C ALA A 223 15.56 -49.27 -14.02
N SER A 224 16.76 -48.76 -14.33
CA SER A 224 17.99 -49.57 -14.31
C SER A 224 18.36 -50.00 -12.89
N GLN A 225 18.20 -49.11 -11.90
CA GLN A 225 18.44 -49.38 -10.49
C GLN A 225 17.49 -50.48 -10.02
N GLU A 226 16.19 -50.34 -10.29
CA GLU A 226 15.15 -51.33 -9.96
C GLU A 226 15.53 -52.72 -10.49
N ARG A 227 15.90 -52.83 -11.77
CA ARG A 227 16.39 -54.08 -12.38
C ARG A 227 17.62 -54.66 -11.70
N VAL A 228 18.55 -53.81 -11.25
CA VAL A 228 19.76 -54.25 -10.53
C VAL A 228 19.40 -54.73 -9.12
N THR A 229 18.51 -54.04 -8.40
CA THR A 229 17.98 -54.50 -7.10
C THR A 229 17.26 -55.82 -7.22
N ASP A 230 16.40 -56.02 -8.23
CA ASP A 230 15.73 -57.30 -8.46
C ASP A 230 16.74 -58.44 -8.69
N LYS A 231 17.77 -58.18 -9.50
CA LYS A 231 18.85 -59.16 -9.71
C LYS A 231 19.60 -59.45 -8.42
N LEU A 232 19.91 -58.42 -7.63
CA LEU A 232 20.59 -58.56 -6.34
C LEU A 232 19.75 -59.38 -5.36
N GLU A 233 18.44 -59.14 -5.26
CA GLU A 233 17.54 -59.91 -4.41
C GLU A 233 17.44 -61.37 -4.85
N ARG A 234 17.35 -61.64 -6.16
CA ARG A 234 17.39 -63.00 -6.69
C ARG A 234 18.69 -63.72 -6.32
N VAL A 235 19.84 -63.07 -6.55
CA VAL A 235 21.15 -63.64 -6.21
C VAL A 235 21.28 -63.86 -4.70
N LYS A 236 20.80 -62.94 -3.85
CA LYS A 236 20.78 -63.13 -2.39
C LYS A 236 19.88 -64.29 -1.97
N SER A 237 18.71 -64.43 -2.59
CA SER A 237 17.80 -65.55 -2.35
C SER A 237 18.43 -66.88 -2.72
N GLU A 238 19.07 -66.96 -3.89
CA GLU A 238 19.81 -68.14 -4.34
C GLU A 238 21.00 -68.44 -3.42
N GLN A 239 21.78 -67.43 -3.04
CA GLN A 239 22.88 -67.55 -2.09
C GLN A 239 22.39 -68.11 -0.74
N ALA A 240 21.28 -67.60 -0.22
CA ALA A 240 20.69 -68.08 1.03
C ALA A 240 20.22 -69.54 0.91
N LYS A 241 19.60 -69.92 -0.22
CA LYS A 241 19.22 -71.31 -0.51
C LYS A 241 20.43 -72.24 -0.57
N PHE A 242 21.49 -71.84 -1.28
CA PHE A 242 22.71 -72.65 -1.36
C PHE A 242 23.42 -72.74 -0.01
N LYS A 243 23.41 -71.66 0.79
CA LYS A 243 23.96 -71.68 2.15
C LYS A 243 23.18 -72.64 3.06
N ALA A 244 21.85 -72.58 3.04
CA ALA A 244 21.00 -73.48 3.81
C ALA A 244 21.21 -74.94 3.37
N MET A 245 21.30 -75.21 2.06
CA MET A 245 21.61 -76.54 1.54
C MET A 245 22.99 -77.02 1.98
N LEU A 246 24.00 -76.13 2.01
CA LEU A 246 25.34 -76.47 2.47
C LEU A 246 25.36 -76.76 3.97
N GLU A 247 24.63 -75.98 4.78
CA GLU A 247 24.45 -76.23 6.22
C GLU A 247 23.75 -77.57 6.46
N GLU A 248 22.65 -77.85 5.76
CA GLU A 248 21.92 -79.13 5.82
C GLU A 248 22.83 -80.30 5.46
N ARG A 249 23.58 -80.22 4.35
CA ARG A 249 24.53 -81.25 3.94
C ARG A 249 25.66 -81.41 4.95
N THR A 250 26.14 -80.32 5.55
CA THR A 250 27.16 -80.36 6.59
C THR A 250 26.66 -81.07 7.85
N VAL A 251 25.44 -80.76 8.29
CA VAL A 251 24.78 -81.45 9.42
C VAL A 251 24.55 -82.92 9.09
N ALA A 252 24.09 -83.25 7.89
CA ALA A 252 23.91 -84.64 7.45
C ALA A 252 25.24 -85.40 7.50
N VAL A 253 26.32 -84.83 6.98
CA VAL A 253 27.68 -85.44 7.05
C VAL A 253 28.12 -85.61 8.51
N MET A 254 27.92 -84.61 9.37
CA MET A 254 28.25 -84.70 10.79
C MET A 254 27.47 -85.81 11.49
N ASN A 255 26.16 -85.91 11.23
CA ASN A 255 25.30 -86.95 11.79
C ASN A 255 25.73 -88.34 11.31
N THR A 256 25.95 -88.53 10.01
CA THR A 256 26.44 -89.82 9.48
C THR A 256 27.81 -90.18 10.07
N ARG A 257 28.69 -89.19 10.27
CA ARG A 257 29.99 -89.40 10.91
C ARG A 257 29.85 -89.74 12.40
N GLN A 258 28.92 -89.11 13.11
CA GLN A 258 28.59 -89.45 14.50
C GLN A 258 27.99 -90.85 14.61
N GLU A 259 27.06 -91.23 13.75
CA GLU A 259 26.50 -92.59 13.71
C GLU A 259 27.57 -93.63 13.38
N ALA A 260 28.45 -93.35 12.42
CA ALA A 260 29.61 -94.20 12.14
C ALA A 260 30.54 -94.32 13.37
N ASN A 261 30.80 -93.22 14.08
CA ASN A 261 31.58 -93.23 15.32
C ASN A 261 30.86 -93.90 16.49
N LYS A 262 29.52 -93.88 16.55
CA LYS A 262 28.71 -94.57 17.55
C LYS A 262 28.70 -96.07 17.32
N LEU A 263 28.66 -96.51 16.06
CA LEU A 263 28.66 -97.93 15.68
C LEU A 263 30.05 -98.57 15.78
N ARG A 264 31.11 -97.77 15.68
CA ARG A 264 32.52 -98.23 15.72
C ARG A 264 32.93 -98.94 17.03
N PRO A 265 32.52 -98.52 18.23
CA PRO A 265 32.75 -99.26 19.47
C PRO A 265 31.94 -100.56 19.57
N TYR A 266 30.73 -100.63 19.01
CA TYR A 266 29.90 -101.84 19.07
C TYR A 266 30.43 -102.98 18.19
N THR A 267 31.25 -102.67 17.17
CA THR A 267 31.98 -103.67 16.40
C THR A 267 33.28 -104.14 17.07
N GLU A 268 33.81 -103.41 18.05
CA GLU A 268 35.16 -103.64 18.61
C GLU A 268 35.20 -103.95 20.12
N GLN A 269 34.07 -103.99 20.86
CA GLN A 269 34.09 -104.12 22.32
C GLN A 269 33.33 -105.33 22.88
N SER A 270 34.02 -106.08 23.73
CA SER A 270 33.58 -107.29 24.43
C SER A 270 32.40 -107.04 25.39
N PRO A 271 31.44 -107.98 25.53
CA PRO A 271 30.22 -107.87 26.35
C PRO A 271 30.43 -107.43 27.81
N ALA A 272 31.62 -107.65 28.38
CA ALA A 272 31.93 -107.26 29.76
C ALA A 272 31.97 -105.73 29.99
N VAL A 273 32.35 -104.94 28.98
CA VAL A 273 32.40 -103.47 29.07
C VAL A 273 30.98 -102.89 29.06
N LEU A 274 30.06 -103.54 28.33
CA LEU A 274 28.65 -103.18 28.25
C LEU A 274 27.94 -103.38 29.59
N GLU A 275 28.15 -104.50 30.28
CA GLU A 275 27.53 -104.74 31.61
C GLU A 275 28.01 -103.75 32.68
N GLN A 276 29.29 -103.36 32.64
CA GLN A 276 29.84 -102.39 33.59
C GLN A 276 29.27 -100.98 33.34
N SER A 277 29.16 -100.58 32.06
CA SER A 277 28.50 -99.31 31.70
C SER A 277 27.01 -99.27 32.09
N LEU A 278 26.31 -100.42 32.02
CA LEU A 278 24.91 -100.53 32.38
C LEU A 278 24.70 -100.43 33.90
N ARG A 279 25.61 -100.98 34.70
CA ARG A 279 25.63 -100.80 36.17
C ARG A 279 25.92 -99.36 36.57
N ASP A 280 26.87 -98.69 35.91
CA ASP A 280 27.20 -97.30 36.19
C ASP A 280 26.06 -96.35 35.80
N LEU A 281 25.40 -96.59 34.67
CA LEU A 281 24.18 -95.87 34.26
C LEU A 281 23.03 -96.07 35.25
N GLN A 282 22.85 -97.28 35.78
CA GLN A 282 21.78 -97.56 36.75
C GLN A 282 22.06 -96.90 38.12
N ASN A 283 23.33 -96.83 38.54
CA ASN A 283 23.73 -96.09 39.73
C ASN A 283 23.52 -94.57 39.56
N ASN A 284 23.86 -94.03 38.39
CA ASN A 284 23.62 -92.61 38.07
C ASN A 284 22.13 -92.30 38.01
N LEU A 285 21.32 -93.15 37.38
CA LEU A 285 19.86 -92.98 37.33
C LEU A 285 19.23 -92.97 38.73
N THR A 286 19.73 -93.81 39.64
CA THR A 286 19.24 -93.85 41.03
C THR A 286 19.63 -92.59 41.80
N ARG A 287 20.86 -92.11 41.61
CA ARG A 287 21.35 -90.85 42.19
C ARG A 287 20.55 -89.65 41.68
N ASP A 288 20.35 -89.56 40.37
CA ASP A 288 19.63 -88.45 39.74
C ASP A 288 18.16 -88.45 40.16
N ASN A 289 17.50 -89.61 40.25
CA ASN A 289 16.15 -89.71 40.80
C ASN A 289 16.06 -89.22 42.25
N SER A 290 17.06 -89.53 43.09
CA SER A 290 17.10 -89.04 44.48
C SER A 290 17.29 -87.52 44.54
N GLU A 291 18.07 -86.95 43.62
CA GLU A 291 18.30 -85.51 43.53
C GLU A 291 17.07 -84.77 42.97
N ILE A 292 16.39 -85.35 41.98
CA ILE A 292 15.13 -84.84 41.44
C ILE A 292 14.07 -84.80 42.54
N LEU A 293 13.90 -85.87 43.33
CA LEU A 293 12.95 -85.88 44.45
C LEU A 293 13.28 -84.82 45.51
N ARG A 294 14.56 -84.55 45.77
CA ARG A 294 14.99 -83.47 46.68
C ARG A 294 14.64 -82.09 46.11
N LEU A 295 14.91 -81.86 44.83
CA LEU A 295 14.62 -80.61 44.16
C LEU A 295 13.10 -80.39 44.01
N GLU A 296 12.32 -81.43 43.76
CA GLU A 296 10.87 -81.35 43.67
C GLU A 296 10.25 -81.01 45.03
N LYS A 297 10.72 -81.61 46.13
CA LYS A 297 10.31 -81.20 47.49
C LYS A 297 10.62 -79.73 47.77
N ARG A 298 11.83 -79.27 47.38
CA ARG A 298 12.22 -77.86 47.53
C ARG A 298 11.37 -76.93 46.66
N SER A 299 11.07 -77.34 45.43
CA SER A 299 10.20 -76.60 44.51
C SER A 299 8.78 -76.48 45.06
N ARG A 300 8.22 -77.57 45.61
CA ARG A 300 6.90 -77.54 46.25
C ARG A 300 6.89 -76.62 47.48
N ALA A 301 7.92 -76.66 48.32
CA ALA A 301 8.03 -75.76 49.47
C ALA A 301 8.14 -74.28 49.05
N LEU A 302 8.92 -73.98 48.01
CA LEU A 302 9.01 -72.64 47.43
C LEU A 302 7.69 -72.20 46.78
N GLN A 303 6.97 -73.11 46.12
CA GLN A 303 5.66 -72.83 45.55
C GLN A 303 4.65 -72.45 46.65
N THR A 304 4.58 -73.21 47.74
CA THR A 304 3.72 -72.87 48.88
C THR A 304 4.08 -71.50 49.48
N SER A 305 5.37 -71.17 49.55
CA SER A 305 5.81 -69.84 49.98
C SER A 305 5.39 -68.75 48.98
N SER A 306 5.49 -69.01 47.68
CA SER A 306 5.05 -68.09 46.62
C SER A 306 3.55 -67.85 46.66
N ASP A 307 2.76 -68.90 46.87
CA ASP A 307 1.30 -68.80 46.99
C ASP A 307 0.90 -67.98 48.23
N SER A 308 1.66 -68.12 49.33
CA SER A 308 1.49 -67.30 50.53
C SER A 308 1.81 -65.82 50.28
N PHE A 309 2.87 -65.52 49.53
CA PHE A 309 3.17 -64.14 49.11
C PHE A 309 2.13 -63.58 48.15
N ALA A 310 1.57 -64.39 47.26
CA ALA A 310 0.50 -63.98 46.36
C ALA A 310 -0.78 -63.62 47.13
N ALA A 311 -1.14 -64.39 48.16
CA ALA A 311 -2.25 -64.08 49.05
C ALA A 311 -2.00 -62.76 49.81
N LEU A 312 -0.82 -62.59 50.41
CA LEU A 312 -0.45 -61.34 51.09
C LEU A 312 -0.46 -60.13 50.15
N HIS A 313 0.00 -60.30 48.91
CA HIS A 313 -0.05 -59.24 47.91
C HIS A 313 -1.50 -58.86 47.55
N ALA A 314 -2.39 -59.84 47.41
CA ALA A 314 -3.81 -59.59 47.20
C ALA A 314 -4.43 -58.83 48.39
N ASP A 315 -4.07 -59.20 49.62
CA ASP A 315 -4.53 -58.52 50.83
C ASP A 315 -4.01 -57.07 50.91
N ILE A 316 -2.73 -56.83 50.61
CA ILE A 316 -2.16 -55.47 50.55
C ILE A 316 -2.85 -54.62 49.47
N THR A 317 -3.13 -55.22 48.31
CA THR A 317 -3.85 -54.54 47.23
C THR A 317 -5.27 -54.16 47.67
N ASN A 318 -5.97 -55.08 48.36
CA ASN A 318 -7.29 -54.81 48.92
C ASN A 318 -7.26 -53.74 50.01
N LEU A 319 -6.28 -53.78 50.92
CA LEU A 319 -6.09 -52.75 51.94
C LEU A 319 -5.80 -51.38 51.32
N THR A 320 -5.00 -51.34 50.26
CA THR A 320 -4.72 -50.10 49.53
C THR A 320 -5.98 -49.53 48.89
N ARG A 321 -6.84 -50.38 48.31
CA ARG A 321 -8.14 -49.96 47.80
C ARG A 321 -9.04 -49.40 48.91
N ILE A 322 -9.14 -50.09 50.04
CA ILE A 322 -9.93 -49.64 51.19
C ILE A 322 -9.41 -48.30 51.73
N LEU A 323 -8.09 -48.10 51.78
CA LEU A 323 -7.49 -46.83 52.19
C LEU A 323 -7.81 -45.70 51.20
N SER A 324 -7.82 -45.99 49.89
CA SER A 324 -8.25 -45.02 48.88
C SER A 324 -9.73 -44.65 49.04
N ASP A 325 -10.59 -45.65 49.26
CA ASP A 325 -12.02 -45.43 49.49
C ASP A 325 -12.25 -44.61 50.78
N LEU A 326 -11.51 -44.90 51.85
CA LEU A 326 -11.56 -44.15 53.10
C LEU A 326 -11.09 -42.71 52.94
N ALA A 327 -10.04 -42.46 52.15
CA ALA A 327 -9.58 -41.11 51.86
C ALA A 327 -10.64 -40.28 51.10
N VAL A 328 -11.40 -40.92 50.20
CA VAL A 328 -12.53 -40.27 49.50
C VAL A 328 -13.66 -39.96 50.48
N GLU A 329 -14.01 -40.88 51.38
CA GLU A 329 -15.05 -40.63 52.40
C GLU A 329 -14.64 -39.54 53.40
N LEU A 330 -13.37 -39.51 53.83
CA LEU A 330 -12.84 -38.41 54.67
C LEU A 330 -12.96 -37.05 53.98
N ALA A 331 -12.65 -36.97 52.67
CA ALA A 331 -12.81 -35.73 51.92
C ALA A 331 -14.28 -35.27 51.84
N LYS A 332 -15.23 -36.21 51.71
CA LYS A 332 -16.67 -35.91 51.76
C LYS A 332 -17.10 -35.47 53.16
N GLU A 333 -16.59 -36.12 54.20
CA GLU A 333 -16.87 -35.75 55.60
C GLU A 333 -16.40 -34.32 55.89
N ASP A 334 -15.19 -33.94 55.45
CA ASP A 334 -14.67 -32.58 55.57
C ASP A 334 -15.55 -31.56 54.83
N GLU A 335 -16.03 -31.89 53.62
CA GLU A 335 -16.95 -31.03 52.87
C GLU A 335 -18.29 -30.85 53.59
N GLU A 336 -18.83 -31.93 54.16
CA GLU A 336 -20.07 -31.91 54.92
C GLU A 336 -19.91 -31.18 56.26
N ALA A 337 -18.77 -31.32 56.92
CA ALA A 337 -18.42 -30.56 58.12
C ALA A 337 -18.33 -29.06 57.83
N GLN A 338 -17.76 -28.66 56.68
CA GLN A 338 -17.76 -27.26 56.24
C GLN A 338 -19.19 -26.75 55.97
N LYS A 339 -20.06 -27.55 55.33
CA LYS A 339 -21.47 -27.20 55.12
C LYS A 339 -22.23 -27.09 56.44
N ALA A 340 -22.04 -28.03 57.35
CA ALA A 340 -22.63 -28.02 58.68
C ALA A 340 -22.15 -26.80 59.48
N GLY A 341 -20.87 -26.41 59.37
CA GLY A 341 -20.33 -25.18 59.93
C GLY A 341 -21.07 -23.93 59.43
N LYS A 342 -21.19 -23.78 58.10
CA LYS A 342 -21.95 -22.67 57.48
C LYS A 342 -23.41 -22.65 57.92
N ASN A 343 -24.06 -23.80 57.95
CA ASN A 343 -25.46 -23.92 58.38
C ASN A 343 -25.61 -23.57 59.87
N ARG A 344 -24.68 -23.98 60.72
CA ARG A 344 -24.67 -23.63 62.14
C ARG A 344 -24.50 -22.14 62.35
N ASP A 345 -23.59 -21.50 61.62
CA ASP A 345 -23.38 -20.06 61.69
C ASP A 345 -24.64 -19.29 61.22
N ALA A 346 -25.26 -19.73 60.12
CA ALA A 346 -26.54 -19.19 59.65
C ALA A 346 -27.68 -19.38 60.67
N LEU A 347 -27.71 -20.52 61.37
CA LEU A 347 -28.72 -20.82 62.39
C LEU A 347 -28.49 -20.00 63.66
N VAL A 348 -27.25 -19.73 64.03
CA VAL A 348 -26.91 -18.78 65.11
C VAL A 348 -27.35 -17.37 64.75
N GLU A 349 -27.12 -16.92 63.51
CA GLU A 349 -27.59 -15.62 63.02
C GLU A 349 -29.12 -15.53 63.06
N GLN A 350 -29.83 -16.55 62.55
CA GLN A 350 -31.30 -16.60 62.64
C GLN A 350 -31.79 -16.65 64.09
N THR A 351 -31.13 -17.40 64.98
CA THR A 351 -31.50 -17.46 66.40
C THR A 351 -31.33 -16.11 67.08
N ASN A 352 -30.26 -15.37 66.76
CA ASN A 352 -30.06 -14.01 67.25
C ASN A 352 -31.16 -13.07 66.73
N ASN A 353 -31.53 -13.18 65.45
CA ASN A 353 -32.66 -12.43 64.88
C ASN A 353 -33.97 -12.76 65.59
N VAL A 354 -34.25 -14.05 65.85
CA VAL A 354 -35.44 -14.49 66.60
C VAL A 354 -35.43 -13.91 68.01
N ARG A 355 -34.30 -13.95 68.74
CA ARG A 355 -34.20 -13.36 70.08
C ARG A 355 -34.44 -11.85 70.08
N GLU A 356 -33.97 -11.15 69.05
CA GLU A 356 -34.24 -9.71 68.90
C GLU A 356 -35.75 -9.46 68.65
N VAL A 357 -36.37 -10.27 67.79
CA VAL A 357 -37.82 -10.22 67.56
C VAL A 357 -38.60 -10.56 68.83
N GLU A 358 -38.20 -11.59 69.60
CA GLU A 358 -38.82 -11.95 70.88
C GLU A 358 -38.67 -10.84 71.93
N ARG A 359 -37.54 -10.12 71.93
CA ARG A 359 -37.34 -8.92 72.75
C ARG A 359 -38.30 -7.80 72.36
N GLN A 360 -38.46 -7.56 71.07
CA GLN A 360 -39.44 -6.60 70.56
C GLN A 360 -40.87 -7.03 70.92
N GLU A 361 -41.18 -8.32 70.78
CA GLU A 361 -42.48 -8.89 71.15
C GLU A 361 -42.76 -8.75 72.65
N THR A 362 -41.80 -9.05 73.53
CA THR A 362 -41.98 -8.88 74.98
C THR A 362 -42.11 -7.41 75.37
N MET A 363 -41.39 -6.50 74.71
CA MET A 363 -41.56 -5.06 74.90
C MET A 363 -42.97 -4.62 74.50
N LEU A 364 -43.46 -5.05 73.33
CA LEU A 364 -44.82 -4.77 72.85
C LEU A 364 -45.89 -5.42 73.75
N ARG A 365 -45.70 -6.66 74.20
CA ARG A 365 -46.58 -7.34 75.16
C ARG A 365 -46.62 -6.61 76.51
N ARG A 366 -45.50 -6.07 77.00
CA ARG A 366 -45.49 -5.23 78.22
C ARG A 366 -46.24 -3.91 77.99
N GLN A 367 -46.08 -3.27 76.83
CA GLN A 367 -46.87 -2.10 76.47
C GLN A 367 -48.37 -2.44 76.42
N LEU A 368 -48.72 -3.58 75.83
CA LEU A 368 -50.10 -4.08 75.73
C LEU A 368 -50.68 -4.48 77.10
N ALA A 369 -49.90 -5.12 77.97
CA ALA A 369 -50.32 -5.43 79.34
C ALA A 369 -50.48 -4.16 80.19
N SER A 370 -49.65 -3.15 79.98
CA SER A 370 -49.79 -1.84 80.63
C SER A 370 -51.06 -1.13 80.18
N THR A 371 -51.37 -1.13 78.87
CA THR A 371 -52.63 -0.56 78.36
C THR A 371 -53.84 -1.38 78.82
N GLN A 372 -53.76 -2.71 78.85
CA GLN A 372 -54.81 -3.58 79.39
C GLN A 372 -55.03 -3.40 80.89
N SER A 373 -53.97 -3.26 81.70
CA SER A 373 -54.10 -2.99 83.14
C SER A 373 -54.70 -1.61 83.40
N LYS A 374 -54.36 -0.59 82.60
CA LYS A 374 -55.06 0.70 82.63
C LYS A 374 -56.55 0.53 82.28
N MET A 375 -56.86 -0.30 81.30
CA MET A 375 -58.24 -0.63 80.92
C MET A 375 -59.00 -1.36 82.03
N GLN A 376 -58.39 -2.39 82.65
CA GLN A 376 -58.97 -3.16 83.75
C GLN A 376 -59.12 -2.35 85.03
N LYS A 377 -58.18 -1.44 85.35
CA LYS A 377 -58.36 -0.49 86.46
C LYS A 377 -59.55 0.42 86.20
N LEU A 378 -59.69 0.95 84.98
CA LEU A 378 -60.89 1.68 84.58
C LEU A 378 -62.17 0.83 84.75
N GLN A 379 -62.12 -0.45 84.36
CA GLN A 379 -63.25 -1.37 84.48
C GLN A 379 -63.59 -1.71 85.94
N ALA A 380 -62.60 -2.00 86.78
CA ALA A 380 -62.79 -2.28 88.20
C ALA A 380 -63.21 -1.04 89.00
N ASP A 381 -62.77 0.16 88.60
CA ASP A 381 -63.30 1.42 89.14
C ASP A 381 -64.78 1.60 88.76
N ILE A 382 -65.21 1.16 87.58
CA ILE A 382 -66.63 1.09 87.20
C ILE A 382 -67.37 0.07 88.09
N ASP A 383 -66.84 -1.15 88.24
CA ASP A 383 -67.51 -2.24 88.98
C ASP A 383 -67.54 -2.04 90.50
N THR A 384 -66.48 -1.52 91.13
CA THR A 384 -66.48 -1.18 92.57
C THR A 384 -67.42 -0.03 92.88
N LYS A 385 -67.56 0.93 91.97
CA LYS A 385 -68.56 1.98 92.06
C LYS A 385 -69.97 1.40 91.94
N ALA A 386 -70.17 0.37 91.12
CA ALA A 386 -71.41 -0.40 91.06
C ALA A 386 -71.66 -1.25 92.33
N ALA A 387 -70.65 -1.95 92.86
CA ALA A 387 -70.77 -2.82 94.04
C ALA A 387 -70.97 -2.03 95.34
N LYS A 388 -70.26 -0.90 95.55
CA LYS A 388 -70.55 0.01 96.67
C LYS A 388 -71.95 0.59 96.57
N SER A 389 -72.44 0.83 95.35
CA SER A 389 -73.85 1.20 95.15
C SER A 389 -74.79 0.06 95.58
N GLN A 390 -74.45 -1.20 95.27
CA GLN A 390 -75.23 -2.39 95.61
C GLN A 390 -75.21 -2.72 97.12
N GLU A 391 -74.05 -2.65 97.79
CA GLU A 391 -73.87 -2.95 99.20
C GLU A 391 -74.55 -1.90 100.08
N ARG A 392 -74.44 -0.62 99.72
CA ARG A 392 -75.21 0.46 100.34
C ARG A 392 -76.71 0.25 100.18
N THR A 393 -77.13 -0.40 99.09
CA THR A 393 -78.54 -0.82 98.87
C THR A 393 -78.93 -2.01 99.75
N ASN A 394 -78.01 -2.89 100.13
CA ASN A 394 -78.27 -4.08 100.94
C ASN A 394 -78.14 -3.83 102.46
N GLU A 395 -77.18 -3.02 102.93
CA GLU A 395 -77.10 -2.58 104.34
C GLU A 395 -78.36 -1.83 104.76
N LEU A 396 -78.87 -0.97 103.89
CA LEU A 396 -80.16 -0.29 104.08
C LEU A 396 -81.32 -1.28 104.21
N LYS A 397 -81.25 -2.46 103.58
CA LYS A 397 -82.28 -3.51 103.70
C LYS A 397 -82.14 -4.32 104.99
N ALA A 398 -80.92 -4.70 105.37
CA ALA A 398 -80.65 -5.47 106.59
C ALA A 398 -81.00 -4.70 107.87
N LEU A 399 -80.70 -3.38 107.91
CA LEU A 399 -81.17 -2.48 108.98
C LEU A 399 -82.71 -2.46 109.10
N TYR A 400 -83.42 -2.66 108.00
CA TYR A 400 -84.89 -2.74 107.99
C TYR A 400 -85.40 -4.08 108.57
N GLU A 401 -84.69 -5.19 108.37
CA GLU A 401 -85.04 -6.51 108.92
C GLU A 401 -84.75 -6.60 110.43
N GLU A 402 -83.62 -6.08 110.91
CA GLU A 402 -83.22 -6.10 112.33
C GLU A 402 -84.19 -5.27 113.22
N LEU A 403 -84.62 -4.10 112.73
CA LEU A 403 -85.64 -3.26 113.39
C LEU A 403 -87.03 -3.92 113.45
N SER A 404 -87.32 -4.87 112.55
CA SER A 404 -88.60 -5.58 112.53
C SER A 404 -88.65 -6.70 113.57
N LEU A 405 -87.53 -7.39 113.77
CA LEU A 405 -87.36 -8.47 114.75
C LEU A 405 -87.37 -7.92 116.19
N GLU A 406 -86.77 -6.73 116.43
CA GLU A 406 -86.76 -6.05 117.74
C GLU A 406 -88.14 -5.55 118.21
N ARG A 407 -89.14 -5.45 117.31
CA ARG A 407 -90.53 -5.14 117.71
C ARG A 407 -91.34 -6.39 118.09
N ARG A 408 -90.85 -7.60 117.78
CA ARG A 408 -91.55 -8.86 118.07
C ARG A 408 -91.39 -9.33 119.52
N GLU A 409 -90.44 -8.75 120.27
CA GLU A 409 -90.13 -9.13 121.66
C GLU A 409 -90.66 -8.15 122.73
N LYS A 410 -91.45 -7.12 122.37
CA LYS A 410 -91.82 -6.03 123.31
C LYS A 410 -93.32 -5.70 123.42
N GLY A 411 -94.18 -6.71 123.50
CA GLY A 411 -95.62 -6.45 123.68
C GLY A 411 -96.50 -7.61 124.13
N GLU A 412 -95.97 -8.62 124.81
CA GLU A 412 -96.76 -9.39 125.79
C GLU A 412 -96.45 -8.84 127.19
N GLU A 413 -97.18 -7.79 127.58
CA GLU A 413 -97.61 -7.48 128.96
C GLU A 413 -98.91 -6.66 128.90
#